data_AF-A0A0C9UC77-F1
#
_entry.id   AF-A0A0C9UC77-F1
#
_cell.length_a   1.000
_cell.length_b   1.000
_cell.length_c   1.000
_cell.angle_alpha   90.00
_cell.angle_beta   90.00
_cell.angle_gamma   90.00
#
_symmetry.space_group_name_H-M   'P 1'
#
loop_
_entity.id
_entity.type
_entity.pdbx_description
1 polymer ?
#
loop_
_entity_poly.entity_id
_entity_poly.type
_entity_poly.pdbx_seq_one_letter_code
_entity_poly.pdbx_strand_id
1 'polypeptide(L)'
;MNLNPHNASKPDFTAPEYAILLARIVSNTCTAVQAAELLSLAWVANNDIEKERWDRRIQDEAESVAQELRDRAAAEELKETELEKELEEARNEDRKKYRHKHTPIPNRPPPCTPLVIPSPFAIRTLIEGKHCPLWYFTNQGLQTAKAAAGTGDDDAII
;
A
#
# COMPACT_ATOMS: atom_id res chain seq x y z
N MET A 1 -29.75 -3.79 -28.27
CA MET A 1 -29.24 -2.53 -27.69
C MET A 1 -30.44 -1.70 -27.27
N ASN A 2 -30.72 -1.58 -25.98
CA ASN A 2 -31.77 -0.68 -25.50
C ASN A 2 -31.28 0.74 -25.71
N LEU A 3 -31.96 1.52 -26.56
CA LEU A 3 -31.68 2.94 -26.72
C LEU A 3 -31.98 3.65 -25.40
N ASN A 4 -31.12 4.61 -25.02
CA ASN A 4 -31.37 5.46 -23.86
C ASN A 4 -32.64 6.29 -24.12
N PRO A 5 -33.69 6.19 -23.29
CA PRO A 5 -34.95 6.92 -23.46
C PRO A 5 -34.78 8.45 -23.36
N HIS A 6 -33.70 8.93 -22.74
CA HIS A 6 -33.34 10.35 -22.75
C HIS A 6 -32.98 10.88 -24.15
N ASN A 7 -32.56 9.98 -25.06
CA ASN A 7 -32.21 10.33 -26.44
C ASN A 7 -33.35 10.06 -27.43
N ALA A 8 -34.51 9.62 -26.96
CA ALA A 8 -35.65 9.31 -27.83
C ALA A 8 -36.31 10.62 -28.31
N SER A 9 -36.41 10.79 -29.63
CA SER A 9 -37.20 11.86 -30.24
C SER A 9 -38.67 11.47 -30.28
N LYS A 10 -39.53 12.41 -29.92
CA LYS A 10 -40.98 12.25 -30.05
C LYS A 10 -41.36 12.12 -31.53
N PRO A 11 -42.13 11.09 -31.93
CA PRO A 11 -42.65 10.99 -33.29
C PRO A 11 -43.68 12.08 -33.61
N ASP A 12 -43.73 12.51 -34.86
CA ASP A 12 -44.78 13.41 -35.35
C ASP A 12 -46.03 12.62 -35.72
N PHE A 13 -46.97 12.53 -34.79
CA PHE A 13 -48.23 11.80 -35.00
C PHE A 13 -49.19 12.46 -36.00
N THR A 14 -48.88 13.66 -36.49
CA THR A 14 -49.66 14.32 -37.56
C THR A 14 -49.20 13.94 -38.97
N ALA A 15 -48.05 13.25 -39.07
CA ALA A 15 -47.51 12.79 -40.34
C ALA A 15 -48.42 11.74 -41.03
N PRO A 16 -48.42 11.69 -42.37
CA PRO A 16 -49.32 10.81 -43.14
C PRO A 16 -49.10 9.32 -42.85
N GLU A 17 -47.93 8.93 -42.35
CA GLU A 17 -47.60 7.57 -41.91
C GLU A 17 -48.49 7.07 -40.76
N TYR A 18 -49.01 7.97 -39.92
CA TYR A 18 -49.93 7.62 -38.83
C TYR A 18 -51.40 7.72 -39.22
N ALA A 19 -51.73 8.06 -40.48
CA ALA A 19 -53.11 8.29 -40.91
C ALA A 19 -54.03 7.07 -40.68
N ILE A 20 -53.53 5.85 -40.90
CA ILE A 20 -54.28 4.61 -40.65
C ILE A 20 -54.56 4.42 -39.16
N LEU A 21 -53.58 4.75 -38.31
CA LEU A 21 -53.69 4.63 -36.86
C LEU A 21 -54.65 5.68 -36.31
N LEU A 22 -54.57 6.93 -36.78
CA LEU A 22 -55.51 8.00 -36.44
C LEU A 22 -56.93 7.65 -36.89
N ALA A 23 -57.13 7.13 -38.10
CA ALA A 23 -58.44 6.72 -38.60
C ALA A 23 -59.13 5.66 -37.73
N ARG A 24 -58.35 4.86 -36.97
CA ARG A 24 -58.86 3.86 -36.04
C ARG A 24 -59.29 4.42 -34.69
N ILE A 25 -58.77 5.60 -34.33
CA ILE A 25 -59.03 6.30 -33.06
C ILE A 25 -60.09 7.38 -33.24
N VAL A 26 -60.14 8.00 -34.42
CA VAL A 26 -61.14 9.00 -34.80
C VAL A 26 -62.54 8.40 -34.69
N SER A 27 -63.43 9.16 -34.06
CA SER A 27 -64.83 8.79 -33.84
C SER A 27 -65.69 10.03 -33.99
N ASN A 28 -67.02 9.88 -33.92
CA ASN A 28 -67.95 11.02 -34.03
C ASN A 28 -67.70 12.13 -32.99
N THR A 29 -66.95 11.84 -31.92
CA THR A 29 -66.61 12.77 -30.84
C THR A 29 -65.11 13.13 -30.78
N CYS A 30 -64.27 12.55 -31.63
CA CYS A 30 -62.81 12.74 -31.58
C CYS A 30 -62.24 12.96 -32.99
N THR A 31 -61.68 14.16 -33.22
CA THR A 31 -61.06 14.53 -34.50
C THR A 31 -59.66 13.94 -34.65
N ALA A 32 -59.14 13.87 -35.88
CA ALA A 32 -57.80 13.34 -36.15
C ALA A 32 -56.69 14.13 -35.42
N VAL A 33 -56.87 15.44 -35.26
CA VAL A 33 -55.94 16.30 -34.51
C VAL A 33 -55.94 15.93 -33.02
N GLN A 34 -57.11 15.75 -32.42
CA GLN A 34 -57.23 15.33 -31.01
C GLN A 34 -56.68 13.92 -30.78
N ALA A 35 -56.86 13.01 -31.74
CA ALA A 35 -56.27 11.68 -31.67
C ALA A 35 -54.72 11.73 -31.72
N ALA A 36 -54.14 12.59 -32.56
CA ALA A 36 -52.70 12.80 -32.61
C ALA A 36 -52.16 13.42 -31.30
N GLU A 37 -52.88 14.37 -30.70
CA GLU A 37 -52.55 14.94 -29.40
C GLU A 37 -52.55 13.90 -28.27
N LEU A 38 -53.57 13.01 -28.24
CA LEU A 38 -53.66 11.92 -27.27
C LEU A 38 -52.48 10.95 -27.38
N LEU A 39 -52.08 10.58 -28.61
CA LEU A 39 -50.91 9.74 -28.85
C LEU A 39 -49.62 10.42 -28.42
N SER A 40 -49.51 11.72 -28.69
CA SER A 40 -48.41 12.56 -28.24
C SER A 40 -48.29 12.56 -26.71
N LEU A 41 -49.41 12.73 -25.99
CA LEU A 41 -49.44 12.70 -24.52
C LEU A 41 -49.08 11.30 -23.98
N ALA A 42 -49.65 10.25 -24.58
CA ALA A 42 -49.35 8.87 -24.21
C ALA A 42 -47.87 8.53 -24.42
N TRP A 43 -47.28 9.01 -25.51
CA TRP A 43 -45.85 8.82 -25.78
C TRP A 43 -44.99 9.52 -24.73
N VAL A 44 -45.29 10.77 -24.37
CA VAL A 44 -44.55 11.50 -23.33
C VAL A 44 -44.63 10.76 -22.00
N ALA A 45 -45.83 10.37 -21.57
CA ALA A 45 -46.01 9.63 -20.31
C ALA A 45 -45.23 8.29 -20.31
N ASN A 46 -45.25 7.55 -21.42
CA ASN A 46 -44.51 6.29 -21.52
C ASN A 46 -42.99 6.54 -21.54
N ASN A 47 -42.52 7.58 -22.23
CA ASN A 47 -41.11 7.93 -22.27
C ASN A 47 -40.59 8.37 -20.90
N ASP A 48 -41.40 9.08 -20.11
CA ASP A 48 -41.03 9.48 -18.76
C ASP A 48 -40.90 8.27 -17.82
N ILE A 49 -41.82 7.29 -17.91
CA ILE A 49 -41.70 6.02 -17.18
C ILE A 49 -40.43 5.26 -17.58
N GLU A 50 -40.11 5.22 -18.86
CA GLU A 50 -38.90 4.54 -19.35
C GLU A 50 -37.62 5.26 -18.89
N LYS A 51 -37.61 6.60 -18.85
CA LYS A 51 -36.52 7.38 -18.25
C LYS A 51 -36.32 7.06 -16.79
N GLU A 52 -37.38 7.04 -15.99
CA GLU A 52 -37.28 6.67 -14.56
C GLU A 52 -36.72 5.25 -14.36
N ARG A 53 -37.17 4.29 -15.18
CA ARG A 53 -36.65 2.92 -15.16
C ARG A 53 -35.18 2.87 -15.55
N TRP A 54 -34.80 3.64 -16.57
CA TRP A 54 -33.42 3.74 -17.00
C TRP A 54 -32.53 4.33 -15.91
N ASP A 55 -32.94 5.45 -15.32
CA ASP A 55 -32.19 6.14 -14.27
C ASP A 55 -32.03 5.25 -13.04
N ARG A 56 -33.09 4.53 -12.64
CA ARG A 56 -33.01 3.54 -11.57
C ARG A 56 -32.01 2.44 -11.89
N ARG A 57 -32.02 1.91 -13.11
CA ARG A 57 -31.05 0.87 -13.53
C ARG A 57 -29.61 1.37 -13.47
N ILE A 58 -29.35 2.58 -13.96
CA ILE A 58 -28.01 3.18 -13.91
C ILE A 58 -27.57 3.40 -12.47
N GLN A 59 -28.48 3.85 -11.60
CA GLN A 59 -28.21 4.01 -10.19
C GLN A 59 -27.89 2.67 -9.51
N ASP A 60 -28.73 1.66 -9.72
CA ASP A 60 -28.54 0.32 -9.15
C ASP A 60 -27.20 -0.30 -9.62
N GLU A 61 -26.85 -0.12 -10.90
CA GLU A 61 -25.57 -0.57 -11.45
C GLU A 61 -24.39 0.18 -10.81
N ALA A 62 -24.49 1.50 -10.65
CA ALA A 62 -23.46 2.29 -9.98
C ALA A 62 -23.29 1.91 -8.50
N GLU A 63 -24.39 1.64 -7.79
CA GLU A 63 -24.40 1.19 -6.41
C GLU A 63 -23.78 -0.21 -6.29
N SER A 64 -24.12 -1.14 -7.20
CA SER A 64 -23.54 -2.47 -7.26
C SER A 64 -22.02 -2.42 -7.44
N VAL A 65 -21.54 -1.63 -8.41
CA VAL A 65 -20.09 -1.47 -8.66
C VAL A 65 -19.40 -0.84 -7.44
N ALA A 66 -20.02 0.18 -6.83
CA ALA A 66 -19.47 0.80 -5.63
C ALA A 66 -19.41 -0.19 -4.45
N GLN A 67 -20.41 -1.06 -4.30
CA GLN A 67 -20.45 -2.07 -3.26
C GLN A 67 -19.37 -3.15 -3.49
N GLU A 68 -19.22 -3.65 -4.71
CA GLU A 68 -18.17 -4.61 -5.06
C GLU A 68 -16.77 -4.06 -4.77
N LEU A 69 -16.53 -2.78 -5.06
CA LEU A 69 -15.26 -2.12 -4.74
C LEU A 69 -15.02 -2.04 -3.23
N ARG A 70 -16.04 -1.71 -2.44
CA ARG A 70 -15.94 -1.68 -0.97
C ARG A 70 -15.66 -3.06 -0.40
N ASP A 71 -16.38 -4.07 -0.88
CA ASP A 71 -16.22 -5.45 -0.41
C ASP A 71 -14.83 -5.98 -0.73
N ARG A 72 -14.31 -5.66 -1.93
CA ARG A 72 -12.93 -5.99 -2.30
C ARG A 72 -11.90 -5.30 -1.41
N ALA A 73 -12.06 -4.00 -1.15
CA ALA A 73 -11.15 -3.27 -0.29
C ALA A 73 -11.16 -3.82 1.15
N ALA A 74 -12.35 -4.11 1.70
CA ALA A 74 -12.48 -4.71 3.01
C ALA A 74 -11.86 -6.12 3.08
N ALA A 75 -11.99 -6.91 2.02
CA ALA A 75 -11.37 -8.24 1.95
C ALA A 75 -9.84 -8.17 1.85
N GLU A 76 -9.29 -7.16 1.17
CA GLU A 76 -7.85 -6.92 1.10
C GLU A 76 -7.30 -6.47 2.47
N GLU A 77 -7.98 -5.52 3.14
CA GLU A 77 -7.62 -5.08 4.49
C GLU A 77 -7.67 -6.23 5.50
N LEU A 78 -8.73 -7.05 5.46
CA LEU A 78 -8.84 -8.21 6.34
C LEU A 78 -7.65 -9.17 6.16
N LYS A 79 -7.28 -9.49 4.91
CA LYS A 79 -6.13 -10.35 4.62
C LYS A 79 -4.82 -9.76 5.13
N GLU A 80 -4.62 -8.45 4.97
CA GLU A 80 -3.42 -7.78 5.48
C GLU A 80 -3.35 -7.88 7.00
N THR A 81 -4.45 -7.60 7.70
CA THR A 81 -4.48 -7.73 9.17
C THR A 81 -4.29 -9.16 9.67
N GLU A 82 -4.79 -10.15 8.94
CA GLU A 82 -4.56 -11.58 9.25
C GLU A 82 -3.08 -11.94 9.06
N LEU A 83 -2.47 -11.51 7.95
CA LEU A 83 -1.05 -11.75 7.67
C LEU A 83 -0.15 -11.08 8.72
N GLU A 84 -0.47 -9.85 9.13
CA GLU A 84 0.24 -9.16 10.23
C GLU A 84 0.13 -9.92 11.55
N LYS A 85 -1.07 -10.44 11.88
CA LYS A 85 -1.26 -11.27 13.08
C LYS A 85 -0.44 -12.55 13.00
N GLU A 86 -0.46 -13.26 11.88
CA GLU A 86 0.34 -14.47 11.67
C GLU A 86 1.83 -14.19 11.81
N LEU A 87 2.32 -13.09 11.25
CA LEU A 87 3.72 -12.68 11.37
C LEU A 87 4.12 -12.35 12.82
N GLU A 88 3.27 -11.61 13.55
CA GLU A 88 3.56 -11.28 14.95
C GLU A 88 3.46 -12.52 15.85
N GLU A 89 2.53 -13.43 15.58
CA GLU A 89 2.46 -14.73 16.26
C GLU A 89 3.72 -15.55 16.00
N ALA A 90 4.17 -15.66 14.75
CA ALA A 90 5.41 -16.34 14.39
C ALA A 90 6.63 -15.71 15.07
N ARG A 91 6.71 -14.38 15.13
CA ARG A 91 7.77 -13.65 15.83
C ARG A 91 7.73 -13.91 17.33
N ASN A 92 6.55 -13.94 17.93
CA ASN A 92 6.40 -14.21 19.35
C ASN A 92 6.78 -15.66 19.68
N GLU A 93 6.41 -16.62 18.83
CA GLU A 93 6.86 -18.00 18.95
C GLU A 93 8.37 -18.13 18.84
N ASP A 94 8.99 -17.48 17.86
CA ASP A 94 10.43 -17.47 17.67
C ASP A 94 11.14 -16.88 18.90
N ARG A 95 10.62 -15.77 19.43
CA ARG A 95 11.12 -15.14 20.67
C ARG A 95 10.98 -16.07 21.89
N LYS A 96 9.91 -16.85 21.98
CA LYS A 96 9.72 -17.85 23.04
C LYS A 96 10.71 -19.02 22.90
N LYS A 97 10.87 -19.57 21.68
CA LYS A 97 11.77 -20.70 21.38
C LYS A 97 13.25 -20.32 21.55
N TYR A 98 13.64 -19.12 21.11
CA TYR A 98 15.03 -18.66 21.09
C TYR A 98 15.28 -17.43 21.96
N ARG A 99 14.77 -17.44 23.20
CA ARG A 99 14.87 -16.32 24.14
C ARG A 99 16.30 -15.77 24.32
N HIS A 100 17.31 -16.63 24.27
CA HIS A 100 18.71 -16.24 24.37
C HIS A 100 19.21 -15.39 23.19
N LYS A 101 18.67 -15.59 21.97
CA LYS A 101 19.01 -14.79 20.78
C LYS A 101 18.34 -13.43 20.77
N HIS A 102 17.16 -13.33 21.38
CA HIS A 102 16.36 -12.11 21.48
C HIS A 102 16.58 -11.33 22.78
N THR A 103 17.61 -11.68 23.55
CA THR A 103 17.95 -10.93 24.76
C THR A 103 18.54 -9.58 24.35
N PRO A 104 17.96 -8.44 24.79
CA PRO A 104 18.49 -7.13 24.44
C PRO A 104 19.95 -7.01 24.87
N ILE A 105 20.82 -6.64 23.94
CA ILE A 105 22.20 -6.31 24.28
C ILE A 105 22.14 -4.96 25.02
N PRO A 106 22.62 -4.89 26.27
CA PRO A 106 22.61 -3.63 27.00
C PRO A 106 23.45 -2.61 26.23
N ASN A 107 22.88 -1.44 26.00
CA ASN A 107 23.58 -0.33 25.37
C ASN A 107 24.63 0.20 26.36
N ARG A 108 25.83 -0.41 26.32
CA ARG A 108 26.98 0.02 27.11
C ARG A 108 27.86 0.90 26.22
N PRO A 109 28.43 1.98 26.76
CA PRO A 109 29.43 2.73 26.01
C PRO A 109 30.57 1.78 25.62
N PRO A 110 31.19 1.97 24.44
CA PRO A 110 32.37 1.22 24.07
C PRO A 110 33.42 1.36 25.20
N PRO A 111 34.24 0.32 25.47
CA PRO A 111 35.27 0.41 26.49
C PRO A 111 36.20 1.59 26.18
N CYS A 112 36.16 2.65 26.99
CA CYS A 112 37.09 3.78 26.88
C CYS A 112 38.47 3.48 27.48
N THR A 113 38.72 2.23 27.89
CA THR A 113 40.03 1.82 28.38
C THR A 113 41.02 1.84 27.21
N PRO A 114 42.12 2.61 27.28
CA PRO A 114 43.12 2.63 26.22
C PRO A 114 43.70 1.23 26.04
N LEU A 115 43.94 0.84 24.78
CA LEU A 115 44.57 -0.43 24.46
C LEU A 115 45.98 -0.46 25.06
N VAL A 116 46.25 -1.44 25.92
CA VAL A 116 47.57 -1.63 26.51
C VAL A 116 48.40 -2.46 25.53
N ILE A 117 49.27 -1.79 24.79
CA ILE A 117 50.13 -2.41 23.78
C ILE A 117 51.52 -2.67 24.39
N PRO A 118 52.09 -3.88 24.25
CA PRO A 118 53.48 -4.16 24.63
C PRO A 118 54.49 -3.27 23.87
N SER A 119 55.73 -3.21 24.36
CA SER A 119 56.77 -2.43 23.68
C SER A 119 56.96 -2.86 22.21
N PRO A 120 57.31 -1.95 21.29
CA PRO A 120 57.61 -2.31 19.90
C PRO A 120 58.69 -3.40 19.78
N PHE A 121 59.67 -3.38 20.70
CA PHE A 121 60.70 -4.42 20.80
C PHE A 121 60.09 -5.80 21.07
N ALA A 122 59.18 -5.90 22.05
CA ALA A 122 58.53 -7.16 22.39
C ALA A 122 57.67 -7.68 21.24
N ILE A 123 56.95 -6.78 20.55
CA ILE A 123 56.16 -7.14 19.36
C ILE A 123 57.06 -7.68 18.24
N ARG A 124 58.14 -6.97 17.89
CA ARG A 124 59.09 -7.42 16.86
C ARG A 124 59.73 -8.76 17.21
N THR A 125 60.15 -8.93 18.46
CA THR A 125 60.76 -10.18 18.95
C THR A 125 59.80 -11.37 18.81
N LEU A 126 58.51 -11.16 19.11
CA LEU A 126 57.48 -12.19 18.92
C LEU A 126 57.23 -12.50 17.44
N ILE A 127 57.18 -11.49 16.56
CA ILE A 127 57.02 -11.68 15.11
C ILE A 127 58.20 -12.48 14.54
N GLU A 128 59.41 -12.23 15.02
CA GLU A 128 60.64 -12.95 14.63
C GLU A 128 60.73 -14.37 15.22
N GLY A 129 59.80 -14.77 16.10
CA GLY A 129 59.80 -16.07 16.76
C GLY A 129 60.95 -16.24 17.78
N LYS A 130 61.55 -15.14 18.23
CA LYS A 130 62.65 -15.15 19.21
C LYS A 130 62.10 -15.15 20.64
N HIS A 131 62.94 -15.57 21.58
CA HIS A 131 62.61 -15.48 23.00
C HIS A 131 62.45 -14.02 23.43
N CYS A 132 61.24 -13.65 23.88
CA CYS A 132 60.94 -12.34 24.44
C CYS A 132 60.81 -12.43 25.96
N PRO A 133 61.56 -11.65 26.76
CA PRO A 133 61.43 -11.64 28.20
C PRO A 133 60.00 -11.29 28.66
N LEU A 134 59.48 -12.03 29.64
CA LEU A 134 58.12 -11.84 30.15
C LEU A 134 57.93 -10.46 30.80
N TRP A 135 59.01 -9.83 31.25
CA TRP A 135 59.00 -8.50 31.86
C TRP A 135 58.29 -7.45 31.00
N TYR A 136 58.43 -7.51 29.67
CA TYR A 136 57.78 -6.57 28.75
C TYR A 136 56.25 -6.62 28.75
N PHE A 137 55.66 -7.69 29.30
CA PHE A 137 54.20 -7.88 29.42
C PHE A 137 53.70 -7.64 30.85
N THR A 138 54.58 -7.28 31.78
CA THR A 138 54.19 -6.87 33.14
C THR A 138 53.67 -5.45 33.14
N ASN A 139 52.87 -5.08 34.14
CA ASN A 139 52.38 -3.69 34.30
C ASN A 139 53.53 -2.66 34.25
N GLN A 140 54.68 -2.98 34.85
CA GLN A 140 55.86 -2.12 34.84
C GLN A 140 56.47 -2.00 33.44
N GLY A 141 56.62 -3.12 32.72
CA GLY A 141 57.10 -3.11 31.34
C GLY A 141 56.17 -2.35 30.39
N LEU A 142 54.85 -2.50 30.56
CA LEU A 142 53.83 -1.81 29.76
C LEU A 142 53.81 -0.29 30.03
N GLN A 143 53.96 0.13 31.29
CA GLN A 143 54.08 1.55 31.64
C GLN A 143 55.37 2.17 31.09
N THR A 144 56.48 1.42 31.16
CA THR A 144 57.77 1.86 30.60
C THR A 144 57.67 2.02 29.09
N ALA A 145 57.04 1.07 28.39
CA ALA A 145 56.79 1.14 26.96
C ALA A 145 55.90 2.34 26.59
N LYS A 146 54.85 2.60 27.37
CA LYS A 146 53.97 3.75 27.19
C LYS A 146 54.71 5.08 27.36
N ALA A 147 55.61 5.18 28.35
CA ALA A 147 56.43 6.36 28.58
C ALA A 147 57.46 6.58 27.45
N ALA A 148 58.09 5.50 26.97
CA ALA A 148 59.03 5.53 25.86
C ALA A 148 58.38 5.92 24.52
N ALA A 149 57.15 5.46 24.26
CA ALA A 149 56.40 5.82 23.05
C ALA A 149 56.03 7.32 22.99
N GLY A 150 55.96 8.01 24.13
CA GLY A 150 55.70 9.45 24.20
C GLY A 150 56.96 10.33 24.17
N THR A 151 58.15 9.74 24.16
CA THR A 151 59.45 10.43 24.23
C THR A 151 60.32 10.17 22.99
N GLY A 152 59.72 9.80 21.86
CA GLY A 152 60.44 9.55 20.61
C GLY A 152 61.18 10.77 20.09
N ASP A 153 62.51 10.74 20.24
CA ASP A 153 63.47 11.40 19.36
C ASP A 153 63.12 11.07 17.90
N ASP A 154 62.93 12.13 17.10
CA ASP A 154 62.65 12.12 15.66
C ASP A 154 63.91 11.84 14.83
N ASP A 155 64.74 10.87 15.24
CA ASP A 155 65.98 10.57 14.51
C ASP A 155 66.34 9.08 14.56
N ALA A 156 65.61 8.29 13.77
CA ALA A 156 66.07 7.02 13.23
C ALA A 156 65.17 6.60 12.04
N ILE A 157 65.21 7.38 10.95
CA ILE A 157 64.94 6.87 9.61
C ILE A 157 66.29 6.67 8.93
N ILE A 158 66.82 5.44 8.98
CA ILE A 158 67.42 4.73 7.83
C ILE A 158 67.13 3.24 8.00
#